data_AF-A0A5E5AHX7-F1
#
_entry.id   AF-A0A5E5AHX7-F1
#
_cell.length_a   1.000
_cell.length_b   1.000
_cell.length_c   1.000
_cell.angle_alpha   90.00
_cell.angle_beta   90.00
_cell.angle_gamma   90.00
#
_symmetry.space_group_name_H-M   'P 1'
#
loop_
_entity.id
_entity.type
_entity.pdbx_description
1 polymer ?
#
loop_
_entity_poly.entity_id
_entity_poly.type
_entity_poly.pdbx_seq_one_letter_code
_entity_poly.pdbx_strand_id
1 'polypeptide(L)'
;MATGSVSVQCSVAGQDAEITVNLKNDNSWSTSPGAWMSVKSGKWIQAANAGVRLQDATGDTKVAYLKGLIFAQAKPSSGQFLYEAGGDAGTWRIR
;
A
#
# COMPACT_ATOMS: atom_id res chain seq x y z
N MET A 1 19.42 0.65 15.53
CA MET A 1 18.84 1.35 14.38
C MET A 1 17.33 1.20 14.47
N ALA A 2 16.57 2.30 14.55
CA ALA A 2 15.13 2.22 14.74
C ALA A 2 14.46 1.56 13.52
N THR A 3 13.75 0.48 13.76
CA THR A 3 12.88 -0.22 12.82
C THR A 3 11.65 0.65 12.52
N GLY A 4 11.78 1.59 11.58
CA GLY A 4 10.67 2.40 11.12
C GLY A 4 9.67 1.56 10.32
N SER A 5 8.38 1.85 10.51
CA SER A 5 7.30 1.35 9.65
C SER A 5 6.22 2.42 9.54
N VAL A 6 5.48 2.40 8.43
CA VAL A 6 4.32 3.29 8.21
C VAL A 6 3.08 2.42 8.05
N SER A 7 2.08 2.71 8.88
CA SER A 7 0.75 2.11 8.76
C SER A 7 -0.11 2.98 7.86
N VAL A 8 -0.68 2.35 6.83
CA VAL A 8 -1.53 2.99 5.85
C VAL A 8 -2.89 2.31 5.89
N GLN A 9 -3.94 3.08 6.17
CA GLN A 9 -5.31 2.59 6.06
C GLN A 9 -5.81 2.83 4.64
N CYS A 10 -6.34 1.80 4.01
CA CYS A 10 -6.76 1.80 2.60
C CYS A 10 -8.25 1.44 2.47
N SER A 11 -8.95 2.15 1.59
CA SER A 11 -10.33 1.88 1.15
C SER A 11 -10.37 1.84 -0.38
N VAL A 12 -11.22 0.99 -0.95
CA VAL A 12 -11.49 0.90 -2.39
C VAL A 12 -12.94 1.34 -2.62
N ALA A 13 -13.22 2.11 -3.67
CA ALA A 13 -14.61 2.45 -4.00
C ALA A 13 -15.44 1.17 -4.19
N GLY A 14 -16.65 1.16 -3.64
CA GLY A 14 -17.55 0.00 -3.71
C GLY A 14 -17.19 -1.16 -2.77
N GLN A 15 -16.18 -1.02 -1.90
CA GLN A 15 -15.87 -1.99 -0.85
C GLN A 15 -16.19 -1.42 0.53
N ASP A 16 -16.97 -2.16 1.31
CA ASP A 16 -17.40 -1.71 2.65
C ASP A 16 -16.31 -1.82 3.73
N ALA A 17 -15.19 -2.49 3.42
CA ALA A 17 -14.14 -2.78 4.39
C ALA A 17 -12.84 -2.01 4.12
N GLU A 18 -12.36 -1.29 5.14
CA GLU A 18 -11.01 -0.74 5.18
C GLU A 18 -9.99 -1.78 5.66
N ILE A 19 -8.75 -1.71 5.16
CA ILE A 19 -7.65 -2.54 5.65
C ILE A 19 -6.46 -1.68 6.08
N THR A 20 -5.59 -2.22 6.92
CA THR A 20 -4.32 -1.58 7.27
C THR A 20 -3.16 -2.30 6.61
N VAL A 21 -2.44 -1.59 5.74
CA VAL A 21 -1.19 -2.01 5.12
C VAL A 21 -0.03 -1.42 5.90
N ASN A 22 0.90 -2.26 6.34
CA ASN A 22 2.10 -1.86 7.07
C ASN A 22 3.29 -1.96 6.12
N LEU A 23 3.96 -0.83 5.88
CA LEU A 23 5.16 -0.72 5.05
C LEU A 23 6.38 -0.63 5.96
N LYS A 24 7.33 -1.55 5.82
CA LYS A 24 8.50 -1.68 6.70
C LYS A 24 9.78 -1.25 5.98
N ASN A 25 10.76 -0.79 6.75
CA ASN A 25 12.05 -0.31 6.24
C ASN A 25 12.91 -1.37 5.52
N ASP A 26 12.58 -2.66 5.65
CA ASP A 26 13.23 -3.76 4.93
C ASP A 26 12.61 -4.01 3.54
N ASN A 27 11.84 -3.05 3.02
CA ASN A 27 11.08 -3.14 1.78
C ASN A 27 9.98 -4.21 1.78
N SER A 28 9.62 -4.75 2.95
CA SER A 28 8.48 -5.66 3.08
C SER A 28 7.20 -4.91 3.45
N TRP A 29 6.06 -5.45 3.02
CA TRP A 29 4.75 -5.00 3.49
C TRP A 29 3.89 -6.18 3.96
N SER A 30 2.93 -5.87 4.82
CA SER A 30 1.93 -6.82 5.30
C SER A 30 0.60 -6.13 5.59
N THR A 31 -0.52 -6.78 5.34
CA THR A 31 -1.85 -6.27 5.66
C THR A 31 -2.60 -7.14 6.66
N SER A 32 -3.62 -6.58 7.32
CA SER A 32 -4.64 -7.39 7.99
C SER A 32 -5.37 -8.31 6.99
N PRO A 33 -5.85 -9.49 7.42
CA PRO A 33 -6.78 -10.31 6.64
C PRO A 33 -7.99 -9.49 6.19
N GLY A 34 -8.47 -9.70 4.97
CA GLY A 34 -9.54 -8.88 4.37
C GLY A 34 -9.90 -9.31 2.94
N ALA A 35 -11.07 -8.93 2.45
CA ALA A 35 -11.67 -9.49 1.23
C ALA A 35 -11.05 -8.99 -0.08
N TRP A 36 -10.63 -7.72 -0.16
CA TRP A 36 -10.26 -7.12 -1.44
C TRP A 36 -8.78 -7.29 -1.85
N MET A 37 -7.85 -7.54 -0.90
CA MET A 37 -6.47 -7.92 -1.24
C MET A 37 -6.31 -9.44 -1.31
N SER A 38 -6.05 -9.99 -2.50
CA SER A 38 -5.71 -11.40 -2.72
C SER A 38 -4.37 -11.82 -2.06
N VAL A 39 -3.44 -10.88 -1.92
CA VAL A 39 -2.10 -11.10 -1.33
C VAL A 39 -2.01 -10.40 0.03
N LYS A 40 -1.41 -11.05 1.04
CA LYS A 40 -1.34 -10.54 2.42
C LYS A 40 -0.01 -9.94 2.82
N SER A 41 1.04 -10.22 2.06
CA SER A 41 2.37 -9.70 2.28
C SER A 41 3.17 -9.76 0.98
N GLY A 42 4.22 -8.96 0.92
CA GLY A 42 5.12 -8.98 -0.21
C GLY A 42 6.16 -7.88 -0.11
N LYS A 43 6.60 -7.41 -1.28
CA LYS A 43 7.60 -6.35 -1.39
C LYS A 43 6.96 -5.05 -1.83
N TRP A 44 7.50 -3.94 -1.36
CA TRP A 44 7.10 -2.62 -1.86
C TRP A 44 8.29 -1.92 -2.48
N ILE A 45 8.00 -1.09 -3.48
CA ILE A 45 9.00 -0.26 -4.17
C ILE A 45 8.44 1.16 -4.27
N GLN A 46 9.26 2.14 -3.92
CA GLN A 46 8.94 3.54 -4.17
C GLN A 46 9.20 3.88 -5.64
N ALA A 47 8.15 4.27 -6.36
CA ALA A 47 8.30 4.91 -7.66
C ALA A 47 8.70 6.37 -7.44
N ALA A 48 9.80 6.81 -8.06
CA ALA A 48 10.38 8.13 -7.86
C ALA A 48 9.31 9.24 -7.98
N ASN A 49 9.10 9.98 -6.88
CA ASN A 49 8.17 11.11 -6.75
C ASN A 49 6.70 10.84 -7.09
N ALA A 50 6.27 9.57 -7.15
CA ALA A 50 4.93 9.22 -7.63
C ALA A 50 4.10 8.46 -6.58
N GLY A 51 4.72 7.56 -5.80
CA GLY A 51 3.99 6.74 -4.83
C GLY A 51 4.72 5.45 -4.47
N VAL A 52 4.03 4.58 -3.71
CA VAL A 52 4.50 3.24 -3.36
C VAL A 52 3.72 2.19 -4.15
N ARG A 53 4.45 1.29 -4.83
CA ARG A 53 3.89 0.11 -5.47
C ARG A 53 4.03 -1.09 -4.53
N LEU A 54 2.93 -1.79 -4.30
CA LEU A 54 2.91 -3.07 -3.60
C LEU A 54 3.00 -4.19 -4.64
N GLN A 55 3.83 -5.17 -4.35
CA GLN A 55 4.03 -6.38 -5.13
C GLN A 55 3.86 -7.60 -4.24
N ASP A 56 3.65 -8.76 -4.84
CA ASP A 56 3.69 -10.02 -4.12
C ASP A 56 5.10 -10.34 -3.56
N ALA A 57 5.23 -11.50 -2.92
CA ALA A 57 6.50 -11.92 -2.30
C ALA A 57 7.62 -12.16 -3.32
N THR A 58 7.28 -12.57 -4.55
CA THR A 58 8.26 -12.80 -5.62
C THR A 58 8.72 -11.48 -6.24
N GLY A 59 7.84 -10.48 -6.27
CA GLY A 59 8.06 -9.17 -6.90
C GLY A 59 7.51 -9.10 -8.32
N ASP A 60 6.86 -10.15 -8.80
CA ASP A 60 6.45 -10.27 -10.20
C ASP A 60 5.08 -9.65 -10.45
N THR A 61 4.15 -9.84 -9.51
CA THR A 61 2.77 -9.33 -9.61
C THR A 61 2.65 -8.00 -8.89
N LYS A 62 1.99 -6.99 -9.49
CA LYS A 62 1.63 -5.80 -8.70
C LYS A 62 0.37 -6.14 -7.93
N VAL A 63 0.22 -5.55 -6.77
CA VAL A 63 -0.97 -5.77 -5.95
C VAL A 63 -1.75 -4.49 -5.85
N ALA A 64 -1.04 -3.38 -5.64
CA ALA A 64 -1.65 -2.06 -5.61
C ALA A 64 -0.63 -0.94 -5.79
N TYR A 65 -1.14 0.27 -5.97
CA TYR A 65 -0.36 1.49 -6.03
C TYR A 65 -0.98 2.58 -5.15
N LEU A 66 -0.19 3.03 -4.16
CA LEU A 66 -0.51 4.10 -3.23
C LEU A 66 0.05 5.40 -3.81
N LYS A 67 -0.71 6.04 -4.69
CA LYS A 67 -0.29 7.27 -5.38
C LYS A 67 -0.18 8.42 -4.40
N GLY A 68 0.95 9.10 -4.44
CA GLY A 68 1.29 10.21 -3.57
C GLY A 68 2.12 9.78 -2.37
N LEU A 69 2.05 8.54 -1.89
CA LEU A 69 2.81 8.11 -0.71
C LEU A 69 4.32 8.08 -0.99
N ILE A 70 5.09 8.96 -0.34
CA ILE A 70 6.55 9.05 -0.50
C ILE A 70 7.25 8.75 0.82
N PHE A 71 8.11 7.73 0.80
CA PHE A 71 8.93 7.24 1.90
C PHE A 71 10.24 8.04 2.00
N ALA A 72 10.18 9.14 2.75
CA ALA A 72 11.37 9.77 3.34
C ALA A 72 11.18 10.00 4.86
N GLN A 73 10.19 9.32 5.47
CA GLN A 73 9.47 9.55 6.76
C GLN A 73 8.02 10.09 6.64
N ALA A 74 7.40 9.81 5.49
CA ALA A 74 5.96 9.82 5.18
C ALA A 74 5.21 11.16 5.27
N LYS A 75 4.91 11.74 4.11
CA LYS A 75 3.67 12.46 3.75
C LYS A 75 3.63 12.60 2.22
N PRO A 76 2.46 12.65 1.54
CA PRO A 76 1.13 13.16 1.92
C PRO A 76 0.34 12.24 2.85
N SER A 77 -0.46 12.80 3.74
CA SER A 77 -1.24 12.11 4.78
C SER A 77 -2.43 11.33 4.25
N SER A 78 -2.75 11.51 2.98
CA SER A 78 -3.76 10.77 2.24
C SER A 78 -3.45 10.81 0.75
N GLY A 79 -4.12 9.95 -0.02
CA GLY A 79 -4.02 9.99 -1.46
C GLY A 79 -4.89 8.97 -2.15
N GLN A 80 -4.65 8.83 -3.44
CA GLN A 80 -5.41 7.92 -4.30
C GLN A 80 -4.79 6.52 -4.27
N PHE A 81 -5.65 5.54 -4.17
CA PHE A 81 -5.31 4.13 -4.22
C PHE A 81 -5.75 3.56 -5.58
N LEU A 82 -4.90 2.74 -6.19
CA LEU A 82 -5.21 1.95 -7.40
C LEU A 82 -4.90 0.47 -7.14
N TYR A 83 -5.81 -0.43 -7.50
CA TYR A 83 -5.68 -1.88 -7.36
C TYR A 83 -5.47 -2.58 -8.72
N GLU A 84 -4.82 -3.75 -8.74
CA GLU A 84 -4.63 -4.51 -10.00
C GLU A 84 -5.92 -5.14 -10.56
N ALA A 85 -5.88 -5.40 -11.87
CA ALA A 85 -6.98 -5.78 -12.78
C ALA A 85 -7.97 -4.63 -13.10
N GLY A 86 -7.54 -3.66 -13.91
CA GLY A 86 -8.41 -2.60 -14.47
C GLY A 86 -9.19 -1.77 -13.43
N GLY A 87 -8.76 -1.77 -12.16
CA GLY A 87 -9.65 -1.67 -11.00
C GLY A 87 -9.91 -0.29 -10.40
N ASP A 88 -10.94 -0.26 -9.56
CA ASP A 88 -11.55 0.90 -8.94
C ASP A 88 -10.58 1.77 -8.13
N ALA A 89 -10.79 3.09 -8.22
CA ALA A 89 -10.06 4.06 -7.42
C ALA A 89 -10.50 4.00 -5.95
N GLY A 90 -9.56 4.26 -5.06
CA GLY A 90 -9.81 4.30 -3.62
C GLY A 90 -9.07 5.44 -2.94
N THR A 91 -9.11 5.44 -1.62
CA THR A 91 -8.31 6.37 -0.82
C THR A 91 -7.43 5.64 0.17
N TRP A 92 -6.28 6.23 0.46
CA TRP A 92 -5.43 5.79 1.55
C TRP A 92 -5.14 6.95 2.49
N ARG A 93 -4.83 6.66 3.77
CA ARG A 93 -4.40 7.64 4.78
C ARG A 93 -3.36 7.05 5.73
N ILE A 94 -2.46 7.88 6.25
CA ILE A 94 -1.47 7.46 7.27
C ILE A 94 -2.19 7.29 8.62
N ARG A 95 -1.85 6.22 9.36
CA ARG A 95 -2.35 5.92 10.71
C ARG A 95 -1.24 5.98 11.75
#